data_AF-A0A7L3NIQ9-F1
#
_entry.id   AF-A0A7L3NIQ9-F1
#
_cell.length_a   1.000
_cell.length_b   1.000
_cell.length_c   1.000
_cell.angle_alpha   90.00
_cell.angle_beta   90.00
_cell.angle_gamma   90.00
#
_symmetry.space_group_name_H-M   'P 1'
#
loop_
_entity.id
_entity.type
_entity.pdbx_description
1 polymer ?
#
loop_
_entity_poly.entity_id
_entity_poly.type
_entity_poly.pdbx_seq_one_letter_code
_entity_poly.pdbx_strand_id
1 'polypeptide(L)'
;SLKLECEKLLSEKTEMQRHYVMYYEMSYGLNIEMHKQAEIVKRLSAICAQMMPFLTQEHQQQVLQAVERAKQVTMGELNSIV
;
A
#
# COMPACT_ATOMS: atom_id res chain seq x y z
N SER A 1 11.61 -35.36 30.05
CA SER A 1 11.65 -34.73 31.38
C SER A 1 11.28 -33.26 31.22
N LEU A 2 10.81 -32.60 32.29
CA LEU A 2 10.43 -31.18 32.29
C LEU A 2 11.50 -30.25 31.67
N LYS A 3 12.78 -30.56 31.90
CA LYS A 3 13.91 -29.79 31.34
C LYS A 3 13.89 -29.71 29.81
N LEU A 4 13.66 -30.83 29.13
CA LEU A 4 13.64 -30.88 27.67
C LEU A 4 12.47 -30.06 27.09
N GLU A 5 11.33 -30.07 27.78
CA GLU A 5 10.16 -29.27 27.41
C GLU A 5 10.41 -27.78 27.61
N CYS A 6 11.09 -27.38 28.69
CA CYS A 6 11.53 -26.01 28.89
C CYS A 6 12.51 -25.52 27.81
N GLU A 7 13.47 -26.35 27.40
CA GLU A 7 14.42 -26.03 26.32
C GLU A 7 13.70 -25.85 24.98
N LYS A 8 12.72 -26.70 24.68
CA LYS A 8 11.87 -26.58 23.50
C LYS A 8 11.06 -25.27 23.50
N LEU A 9 10.38 -24.96 24.59
CA LEU A 9 9.61 -23.72 24.73
C LEU A 9 10.48 -22.47 24.60
N LEU A 10 11.71 -22.51 25.10
CA LEU A 10 12.66 -21.41 24.95
C LEU A 10 13.04 -21.20 23.47
N SER A 11 13.28 -22.28 22.73
CA SER A 11 13.55 -22.22 21.29
C SER A 11 12.37 -21.64 20.51
N GLU A 12 11.14 -22.11 20.78
CA GLU A 12 9.93 -21.60 20.15
C GLU A 12 9.70 -20.12 20.44
N LYS A 13 9.97 -19.68 21.68
CA LYS A 13 9.91 -18.26 22.06
C LYS A 13 10.89 -17.40 21.25
N THR A 14 12.14 -17.85 21.10
CA THR A 14 13.15 -17.13 20.32
C THR A 14 12.79 -17.05 18.84
N GLU A 15 12.24 -18.12 18.27
CA GLU A 15 11.76 -18.12 16.90
C GLU A 15 10.57 -17.18 16.71
N MET A 16 9.60 -17.20 17.63
CA MET A 16 8.47 -16.28 17.63
C MET A 16 8.92 -14.83 17.72
N GLN A 17 9.89 -14.54 18.59
CA GLN A 17 10.45 -13.19 18.72
C GLN A 17 11.11 -12.73 17.41
N ARG A 18 11.81 -13.62 16.70
CA ARG A 18 12.44 -13.29 15.41
C ARG A 18 11.37 -12.94 14.37
N HIS A 19 10.33 -13.76 14.24
CA HIS A 19 9.22 -13.47 13.33
C HIS A 19 8.50 -12.17 13.70
N TYR A 20 8.27 -11.94 14.99
CA TYR A 20 7.65 -10.71 15.48
C TYR A 20 8.43 -9.47 15.05
N VAL A 21 9.75 -9.44 15.26
CA VAL A 21 10.58 -8.29 14.86
C VAL A 21 10.57 -8.10 13.35
N MET A 22 10.69 -9.19 12.58
CA MET A 22 10.65 -9.13 11.13
C MET A 22 9.33 -8.54 10.61
N TYR A 23 8.19 -8.99 11.12
CA TYR A 23 6.87 -8.45 10.75
C TYR A 23 6.73 -6.99 11.19
N TYR A 24 7.23 -6.63 12.37
CA TYR A 24 7.18 -5.25 12.85
C TYR A 24 7.92 -4.28 11.92
N GLU A 25 9.17 -4.62 11.55
CA GLU A 25 9.98 -3.81 10.65
C GLU A 25 9.36 -3.73 9.24
N MET A 26 8.86 -4.86 8.74
CA MET A 26 8.18 -4.91 7.44
C MET A 26 6.90 -4.07 7.44
N SER A 27 6.04 -4.22 8.45
CA SER A 27 4.81 -3.43 8.59
C SER A 27 5.11 -1.93 8.65
N TYR A 28 6.18 -1.53 9.35
CA TYR A 28 6.60 -0.13 9.40
C TYR A 28 7.03 0.39 8.02
N GLY A 29 7.87 -0.36 7.30
CA GLY A 29 8.29 -0.01 5.94
C GLY A 29 7.12 0.08 4.96
N LEU A 30 6.23 -0.92 4.98
CA LEU A 30 5.02 -0.93 4.16
C LEU A 30 4.11 0.26 4.48
N ASN A 31 3.96 0.61 5.76
CA ASN A 31 3.13 1.74 6.18
C ASN A 31 3.67 3.08 5.65
N ILE A 32 4.99 3.29 5.71
CA ILE A 32 5.62 4.50 5.16
C ILE A 32 5.36 4.58 3.65
N GLU A 33 5.64 3.51 2.92
CA GLU A 33 5.51 3.54 1.46
C GLU A 33 4.04 3.69 1.04
N MET A 34 3.10 3.06 1.76
CA MET A 34 1.67 3.26 1.55
C MET A 34 1.27 4.74 1.69
N HIS A 35 1.67 5.41 2.78
CA HIS A 35 1.36 6.82 2.98
C HIS A 35 2.02 7.72 1.93
N LYS A 36 3.26 7.40 1.53
CA LYS A 36 3.97 8.11 0.47
C LYS A 36 3.24 7.99 -0.87
N GLN A 37 2.80 6.80 -1.26
CA GLN A 37 2.03 6.60 -2.49
C GLN A 37 0.68 7.32 -2.44
N ALA A 38 -0.01 7.32 -1.28
CA ALA A 38 -1.25 8.06 -1.10
C ALA A 38 -1.07 9.58 -1.33
N GLU A 39 0.02 10.16 -0.80
CA GLU A 39 0.34 11.58 -1.00
C GLU A 39 0.72 11.88 -2.46
N ILE A 40 1.44 10.98 -3.13
CA ILE A 40 1.74 11.10 -4.57
C ILE A 40 0.43 11.12 -5.38
N VAL A 41 -0.48 10.17 -5.14
CA VAL A 41 -1.79 10.11 -5.83
C VAL A 41 -2.59 11.38 -5.60
N LYS A 42 -2.59 11.92 -4.37
CA LYS A 42 -3.27 13.18 -4.03
C LYS A 42 -2.70 14.36 -4.82
N ARG A 43 -1.37 14.49 -4.89
CA ARG A 43 -0.70 15.57 -5.64
C ARG A 43 -0.96 15.47 -7.14
N LEU A 44 -0.84 14.27 -7.71
CA LEU A 44 -1.13 14.03 -9.12
C LEU A 44 -2.59 14.36 -9.45
N SER A 45 -3.53 13.94 -8.59
CA SER A 45 -4.95 14.28 -8.75
C SER A 45 -5.19 15.80 -8.72
N ALA A 46 -4.50 16.52 -7.83
CA ALA A 46 -4.59 17.98 -7.76
C ALA A 46 -4.02 18.66 -9.02
N ILE A 47 -2.89 18.17 -9.55
CA ILE A 47 -2.32 18.67 -10.81
C ILE A 47 -3.29 18.45 -11.96
N CYS A 48 -3.87 17.24 -12.09
CA CYS A 48 -4.87 16.96 -13.12
C CYS A 48 -6.06 17.94 -13.02
N ALA A 49 -6.56 18.19 -11.81
CA ALA A 49 -7.65 19.15 -11.58
C ALA A 49 -7.27 20.59 -11.95
N GLN A 50 -6.04 21.02 -11.66
CA GLN A 50 -5.55 22.36 -12.02
C GLN A 50 -5.39 22.54 -13.54
N MET A 51 -5.12 21.47 -14.28
CA MET A 51 -5.01 21.51 -15.75
C MET A 51 -6.36 21.61 -16.46
N MET A 52 -7.45 21.21 -15.79
CA MET A 52 -8.81 21.16 -16.36
C MET A 52 -9.26 22.46 -17.05
N PRO A 53 -9.11 23.65 -16.46
CA PRO A 53 -9.63 24.88 -17.06
C PRO A 53 -8.95 25.28 -18.38
N PHE A 54 -7.80 24.68 -18.70
CA PHE A 54 -7.04 24.97 -19.91
C PHE A 54 -7.42 24.07 -21.10
N LEU A 55 -8.35 23.12 -20.91
CA LEU A 55 -8.82 22.21 -21.93
C LEU A 55 -10.15 22.69 -22.53
N THR A 56 -10.45 22.24 -23.75
CA THR A 56 -11.79 22.42 -24.36
C THR A 56 -12.83 21.63 -23.56
N GLN A 57 -14.10 22.05 -23.61
CA GLN A 57 -15.18 21.43 -22.85
C GLN A 57 -15.31 19.90 -23.10
N GLU A 58 -15.13 19.46 -24.34
CA GLU A 58 -15.12 18.04 -24.69
C GLU A 58 -13.96 17.28 -24.02
N HIS A 59 -12.74 17.82 -24.11
CA HIS A 59 -11.57 17.21 -23.47
C HIS A 59 -11.65 17.23 -21.95
N GLN A 60 -12.28 18.25 -21.35
CA GLN A 60 -12.54 18.27 -19.92
C GLN A 60 -13.35 17.04 -19.49
N GLN A 61 -14.46 16.75 -20.19
CA GLN A 61 -15.31 15.61 -19.82
C GLN A 61 -14.56 14.28 -19.97
N GLN A 62 -13.77 14.12 -21.02
CA GLN A 62 -12.94 12.91 -21.24
C GLN A 62 -11.88 12.74 -20.13
N VAL A 63 -11.17 13.80 -19.77
CA VAL A 63 -10.13 13.75 -18.73
C VAL A 63 -10.71 13.45 -17.36
N LEU A 64 -11.86 14.05 -17.00
CA LEU A 64 -12.54 13.75 -15.73
C LEU A 64 -12.90 12.26 -15.63
N GLN A 65 -13.49 11.69 -16.68
CA GLN A 65 -13.84 10.28 -16.71
C GLN A 65 -12.60 9.38 -16.59
N ALA A 66 -11.53 9.71 -17.31
CA ALA A 66 -10.28 8.95 -17.27
C ALA A 66 -9.62 8.99 -15.88
N VAL A 67 -9.59 10.15 -15.22
CA VAL A 67 -9.01 10.31 -13.88
C VAL A 67 -9.83 9.53 -12.83
N GLU A 68 -11.16 9.56 -12.92
CA GLU A 68 -12.01 8.79 -11.99
C GLU A 68 -11.86 7.27 -12.19
N ARG A 69 -11.78 6.80 -13.45
CA ARG A 69 -11.41 5.40 -13.70
C ARG A 69 -10.05 5.10 -13.08
N ALA A 70 -9.02 5.92 -13.32
CA ALA A 70 -7.66 5.63 -12.87
C ALA A 70 -7.54 5.44 -11.35
N LYS A 71 -8.43 6.06 -10.56
CA LYS A 71 -8.50 5.88 -9.11
C LYS A 71 -9.19 4.58 -8.68
N GLN A 72 -9.92 3.93 -9.57
CA GLN A 72 -10.61 2.67 -9.32
C GLN A 72 -9.72 1.50 -9.74
N VAL A 73 -9.21 0.78 -8.74
CA VAL A 73 -8.47 -0.46 -8.91
C VAL A 73 -9.34 -1.62 -8.43
N THR A 74 -9.59 -2.57 -9.32
CA THR A 74 -10.36 -3.77 -9.00
C THR A 74 -9.48 -4.81 -8.31
N MET A 75 -10.10 -5.77 -7.61
CA MET A 75 -9.35 -6.88 -7.00
C MET A 75 -8.61 -7.74 -8.04
N GLY A 76 -9.16 -7.88 -9.25
CA GLY A 76 -8.50 -8.60 -10.34
C GLY A 76 -7.22 -7.91 -10.80
N GLU A 77 -7.26 -6.58 -10.96
CA GLU A 77 -6.07 -5.79 -11.30
C GLU A 77 -5.05 -5.83 -10.15
N LEU A 78 -5.50 -5.67 -8.90
CA LEU A 78 -4.61 -5.74 -7.75
C LEU A 78 -3.87 -7.08 -7.66
N ASN A 79 -4.60 -8.20 -7.83
CA ASN A 79 -4.04 -9.54 -7.81
C ASN A 79 -3.09 -9.85 -8.97
N SER A 80 -3.11 -9.04 -10.04
CA SER A 80 -2.15 -9.19 -11.15
C SER A 80 -0.80 -8.51 -10.89
N ILE A 81 -0.72 -7.67 -9.85
CA ILE A 81 0.46 -6.87 -9.52
C ILE A 81 1.19 -7.43 -8.29
N VAL A 82 0.44 -7.95 -7.31
CA VAL A 82 0.95 -8.56 -6.07
C VAL A 82 1.31 -10.03 -6.32
#